data_AF-A0A7S1F363-F1
#
_entry.id   AF-A0A7S1F363-F1
#
_cell.length_a   1.000
_cell.length_b   1.000
_cell.length_c   1.000
_cell.angle_alpha   90.00
_cell.angle_beta   90.00
_cell.angle_gamma   90.00
#
_symmetry.space_group_name_H-M   'P 1'
#
loop_
_entity.id
_entity.type
_entity.pdbx_description
1 polymer ?
#
loop_
_entity_poly.entity_id
_entity_poly.type
_entity_poly.pdbx_seq_one_letter_code
_entity_poly.pdbx_strand_id
1 'polypeptide(L)'
;GMNPMMSMMGMHPMMAPMMSMGINQVMMPSTVQAQSPAADVAKSSRQPEVTHEQFLEALEAAEAELKAAKERDKEASPERVGGDGALARSLRDDVAGQAVEAASGSPDASDSQRCHLHPQKRPNAKCRFCQRAQAVPQEEERARHPSPAPKVERNDLEDYSRRTFNCSPMLKDQIYGSTYFKSLLAITSIEDLMDEIAKYADTVDVYNTGSNTSPSAFICQVYRLFTLPQAEDLGELQATIDHTASAVVRC
;
A
#
# COMPACT_ATOMS: atom_id res chain seq x y z
N GLY A 1 31.12 -12.14 44.36
CA GLY A 1 29.99 -12.79 45.04
C GLY A 1 29.25 -13.60 44.02
N MET A 2 29.44 -14.92 44.07
CA MET A 2 28.77 -15.90 43.23
C MET A 2 27.39 -16.18 43.83
N ASN A 3 26.36 -16.33 42.99
CA ASN A 3 25.24 -17.22 43.27
C ASN A 3 24.60 -17.75 41.98
N PRO A 4 24.03 -18.96 42.01
CA PRO A 4 24.02 -19.88 40.88
C PRO A 4 22.61 -20.27 40.41
N MET A 5 22.60 -20.92 39.26
CA MET A 5 21.71 -22.02 38.82
C MET A 5 20.35 -22.18 39.52
N MET A 6 19.29 -21.96 38.75
CA MET A 6 18.07 -22.75 38.76
C MET A 6 17.65 -22.98 37.30
N SER A 7 17.02 -24.06 36.89
CA SER A 7 16.92 -25.44 37.34
C SER A 7 16.21 -26.11 36.17
N MET A 8 16.81 -27.13 35.57
CA MET A 8 16.20 -27.90 34.50
C MET A 8 15.11 -28.81 35.05
N MET A 9 13.91 -28.72 34.50
CA MET A 9 12.88 -29.77 34.43
C MET A 9 12.16 -29.50 33.10
N GLY A 10 12.10 -30.37 32.09
CA GLY A 10 12.11 -31.82 32.09
C GLY A 10 10.72 -32.32 31.65
N MET A 11 10.68 -33.19 30.63
CA MET A 11 9.57 -34.09 30.25
C MET A 11 8.41 -33.47 29.43
N HIS A 12 7.85 -34.03 28.36
CA HIS A 12 8.07 -35.21 27.49
C HIS A 12 7.18 -35.01 26.23
N PRO A 13 7.56 -35.54 25.05
CA PRO A 13 6.69 -35.57 23.87
C PRO A 13 5.67 -36.72 23.95
N MET A 14 4.37 -36.41 23.85
CA MET A 14 3.32 -37.41 23.64
C MET A 14 3.22 -37.68 22.13
N MET A 15 3.65 -38.88 21.73
CA MET A 15 3.34 -39.46 20.43
C MET A 15 1.86 -39.84 20.36
N ALA A 16 1.20 -39.54 19.25
CA ALA A 16 -0.08 -40.14 18.88
C ALA A 16 0.07 -40.94 17.57
N PRO A 17 -0.54 -42.14 17.48
CA PRO A 17 -0.29 -43.10 16.42
C PRO A 17 -1.16 -42.89 15.18
N MET A 18 -0.60 -43.44 14.11
CA MET A 18 -1.13 -43.61 12.77
C MET A 18 -2.49 -44.33 12.75
N MET A 19 -3.44 -43.80 11.98
CA MET A 19 -4.56 -44.59 11.44
C MET A 19 -4.42 -44.66 9.93
N SER A 20 -3.93 -45.83 9.51
CA SER A 20 -3.92 -46.33 8.14
C SER A 20 -5.30 -46.89 7.80
N MET A 21 -6.04 -46.21 6.92
CA MET A 21 -7.19 -46.71 6.18
C MET A 21 -7.21 -45.96 4.84
N GLY A 22 -7.38 -46.52 3.66
CA GLY A 22 -7.61 -47.89 3.24
C GLY A 22 -7.50 -47.87 1.72
N ILE A 23 -7.01 -48.97 1.18
CA ILE A 23 -6.85 -49.24 -0.24
C ILE A 23 -8.24 -49.25 -0.89
N ASN A 24 -8.50 -48.35 -1.84
CA ASN A 24 -9.53 -48.54 -2.86
C ASN A 24 -8.87 -48.54 -4.23
N GLN A 25 -8.36 -49.72 -4.58
CA GLN A 25 -7.98 -50.11 -5.92
C GLN A 25 -9.28 -50.35 -6.70
N VAL A 26 -9.70 -49.38 -7.50
CA VAL A 26 -10.74 -49.60 -8.51
C VAL A 26 -10.02 -49.80 -9.85
N MET A 27 -9.87 -51.06 -10.23
CA MET A 27 -9.57 -51.45 -11.60
C MET A 27 -10.78 -51.13 -12.47
N MET A 28 -10.59 -50.41 -13.57
CA MET A 28 -11.50 -50.45 -14.72
C MET A 28 -10.68 -50.56 -16.02
N PRO A 29 -11.17 -51.33 -17.01
CA PRO A 29 -10.38 -51.81 -18.13
C PRO A 29 -10.29 -50.84 -19.31
N SER A 30 -9.23 -51.05 -20.08
CA SER A 30 -8.99 -50.62 -21.46
C SER A 30 -10.15 -50.88 -22.42
N THR A 31 -9.99 -50.32 -23.63
CA THR A 31 -10.78 -50.39 -24.88
C THR A 31 -11.74 -49.20 -25.00
N VAL A 32 -11.67 -48.33 -26.01
CA VAL A 32 -11.66 -48.60 -27.46
C VAL A 32 -10.98 -47.48 -28.24
N GLN A 33 -10.23 -47.86 -29.27
CA GLN A 33 -9.78 -47.01 -30.38
C GLN A 33 -10.97 -46.30 -31.06
N ALA A 34 -10.82 -45.01 -31.33
CA ALA A 34 -11.48 -44.35 -32.45
C ALA A 34 -10.51 -43.33 -33.06
N GLN A 35 -9.90 -43.72 -34.17
CA GLN A 35 -9.23 -42.80 -35.09
C GLN A 35 -10.31 -42.06 -35.89
N SER A 36 -10.23 -40.74 -35.89
CA SER A 36 -10.75 -39.89 -36.97
C SER A 36 -9.74 -38.80 -37.27
N PRO A 37 -9.37 -38.57 -38.55
CA PRO A 37 -8.43 -37.53 -38.95
C PRO A 37 -9.14 -36.24 -39.40
N ALA A 38 -8.33 -35.18 -39.53
CA ALA A 38 -8.61 -33.89 -40.20
C ALA A 38 -9.49 -32.90 -39.41
N ALA A 39 -9.27 -31.58 -39.39
CA ALA A 39 -8.22 -30.68 -39.87
C ALA A 39 -8.45 -29.35 -39.11
N ASP A 40 -7.40 -28.64 -38.69
CA ASP A 40 -6.94 -27.39 -39.33
C ASP A 40 -7.16 -26.15 -38.43
N VAL A 41 -6.13 -25.30 -38.42
CA VAL A 41 -6.08 -23.92 -37.90
C VAL A 41 -6.17 -23.72 -36.36
N ALA A 42 -5.13 -24.18 -35.65
CA ALA A 42 -4.71 -23.53 -34.41
C ALA A 42 -3.59 -22.54 -34.74
N LYS A 43 -3.95 -21.27 -34.95
CA LYS A 43 -3.01 -20.16 -35.10
C LYS A 43 -2.40 -19.90 -33.72
N SER A 44 -1.37 -20.69 -33.40
CA SER A 44 -0.56 -20.56 -32.19
C SER A 44 0.20 -19.24 -32.25
N SER A 45 -0.41 -18.22 -31.68
CA SER A 45 0.23 -16.94 -31.38
C SER A 45 1.19 -17.20 -30.23
N ARG A 46 2.37 -17.76 -30.55
CA ARG A 46 3.48 -17.90 -29.60
C ARG A 46 3.91 -16.49 -29.22
N GLN A 47 3.52 -16.05 -28.03
CA GLN A 47 4.23 -14.94 -27.41
C GLN A 47 5.66 -15.42 -27.11
N PRO A 48 6.68 -14.61 -27.39
CA PRO A 48 8.05 -14.97 -27.04
C PRO A 48 8.12 -15.11 -25.52
N GLU A 49 8.55 -16.27 -25.03
CA GLU A 49 8.96 -16.42 -23.63
C GLU A 49 10.16 -15.50 -23.41
N VAL A 50 9.90 -14.38 -22.74
CA VAL A 50 10.96 -13.47 -22.28
C VAL A 50 11.60 -14.15 -21.10
N THR A 51 12.86 -14.54 -21.26
CA THR A 51 13.62 -15.17 -20.17
C THR A 51 13.87 -14.16 -19.06
N HIS A 52 13.94 -14.61 -17.81
CA HIS A 52 14.22 -13.74 -16.65
C HIS A 52 15.52 -12.94 -16.82
N GLU A 53 16.54 -13.51 -17.48
CA GLU A 53 17.79 -12.79 -17.81
C GLU A 53 17.53 -11.59 -18.75
N GLN A 54 16.70 -11.76 -19.79
CA GLN A 54 16.35 -10.66 -20.69
C GLN A 54 15.57 -9.55 -19.98
N PHE A 55 14.77 -9.89 -18.98
CA PHE A 55 14.05 -8.91 -18.16
C PHE A 55 15.01 -8.09 -17.28
N LEU A 56 16.00 -8.74 -16.67
CA LEU A 56 17.03 -8.05 -15.88
C LEU A 56 17.89 -7.11 -16.74
N GLU A 57 18.30 -7.55 -17.94
CA GLU A 57 19.03 -6.70 -18.90
C GLU A 57 18.20 -5.48 -19.33
N ALA A 58 16.89 -5.66 -19.57
CA ALA A 58 16.00 -4.57 -19.93
C ALA A 58 15.82 -3.55 -18.79
N LEU A 59 15.78 -4.02 -17.54
CA LEU A 59 15.71 -3.16 -16.36
C LEU A 59 16.99 -2.33 -16.19
N GLU A 60 18.16 -2.96 -16.34
CA GLU A 60 19.44 -2.26 -16.23
C GLU A 60 19.60 -1.21 -17.35
N ALA A 61 19.17 -1.53 -18.57
CA ALA A 61 19.14 -0.58 -19.68
C ALA A 61 18.21 0.62 -19.39
N ALA A 62 17.02 0.38 -18.83
CA ALA A 62 16.08 1.43 -18.47
C ALA A 62 16.60 2.34 -17.34
N GLU A 63 17.29 1.78 -16.34
CA GLU A 63 17.95 2.57 -15.30
C GLU A 63 19.08 3.44 -15.85
N ALA A 64 19.85 2.93 -16.80
CA ALA A 64 20.89 3.69 -17.49
C ALA A 64 20.31 4.88 -18.27
N GLU A 65 19.19 4.69 -18.98
CA GLU A 65 18.51 5.78 -19.69
C GLU A 65 17.95 6.84 -18.73
N LEU A 66 17.35 6.42 -17.61
CA LEU A 66 16.84 7.35 -16.59
C LEU A 66 17.97 8.18 -15.97
N LYS A 67 19.13 7.56 -15.74
CA LYS A 67 20.33 8.24 -15.22
C LYS A 67 20.85 9.26 -16.24
N ALA A 68 20.93 8.90 -17.51
CA ALA A 68 21.36 9.80 -18.58
C ALA A 68 20.39 10.99 -18.77
N ALA A 69 19.07 10.76 -18.63
CA ALA A 69 18.06 11.82 -18.68
C ALA A 69 18.23 12.83 -17.53
N LYS A 70 18.50 12.37 -16.31
CA LYS A 70 18.74 13.24 -15.15
C LYS A 70 20.00 14.09 -15.27
N GLU A 71 21.05 13.58 -15.94
CA GLU A 71 22.25 14.37 -16.20
C GLU A 71 21.99 15.47 -17.24
N ARG A 72 21.17 15.20 -18.26
CA ARG A 72 20.76 16.20 -19.26
C ARG A 72 19.96 17.37 -18.68
N ASP A 73 19.06 17.12 -17.74
CA ASP A 73 18.31 18.18 -17.06
C ASP A 73 19.21 19.07 -16.17
N LYS A 74 20.36 18.55 -15.72
CA LYS A 74 21.28 19.28 -14.86
C LYS A 74 22.13 20.31 -15.63
N GLU A 75 22.38 20.09 -16.91
CA GLU A 75 23.09 21.03 -17.79
C GLU A 75 22.17 22.10 -18.41
N ALA A 76 20.85 21.91 -18.37
CA ALA A 76 19.89 22.81 -19.00
C ALA A 76 19.37 23.95 -18.09
N SER A 77 19.98 24.19 -16.92
CA SER A 77 19.61 25.32 -16.05
C SER A 77 20.54 26.52 -16.28
N PRO A 78 20.16 27.51 -17.11
CA PRO A 78 20.95 28.72 -17.26
C PRO A 78 20.88 29.54 -15.97
N GLU A 79 22.04 29.88 -15.42
CA GLU A 79 22.23 30.82 -14.32
C GLU A 79 21.42 32.11 -14.58
N ARG A 80 20.28 32.25 -13.89
CA ARG A 80 19.62 33.55 -13.76
C ARG A 80 20.37 34.37 -12.74
N VAL A 81 21.30 35.16 -13.27
CA VAL A 81 21.96 36.30 -12.63
C VAL A 81 20.94 37.21 -11.93
N GLY A 82 21.22 37.47 -10.65
CA GLY A 82 21.02 38.71 -9.89
C GLY A 82 19.79 39.57 -10.15
N GLY A 83 18.94 39.69 -9.12
CA GLY A 83 17.91 40.72 -9.02
C GLY A 83 17.72 41.15 -7.57
N ASP A 84 18.60 42.00 -7.08
CA ASP A 84 18.42 42.81 -5.86
C ASP A 84 17.12 43.61 -5.95
N GLY A 85 16.25 43.44 -4.94
CA GLY A 85 14.96 44.11 -4.84
C GLY A 85 14.62 44.44 -3.39
N ALA A 86 15.32 45.43 -2.86
CA ALA A 86 15.00 46.07 -1.59
C ALA A 86 13.75 46.97 -1.68
N LEU A 87 13.13 47.20 -0.51
CA LEU A 87 12.21 48.28 -0.12
C LEU A 87 10.70 48.14 -0.38
N ALA A 88 9.93 47.99 0.72
CA ALA A 88 8.79 48.84 1.14
C ALA A 88 8.07 48.14 2.32
N ARG A 89 8.31 48.46 3.61
CA ARG A 89 7.68 49.55 4.38
C ARG A 89 6.22 49.84 3.98
N SER A 90 5.27 49.43 4.81
CA SER A 90 4.12 50.28 5.16
C SER A 90 3.57 49.96 6.55
N LEU A 91 3.72 50.93 7.44
CA LEU A 91 2.90 51.16 8.63
C LEU A 91 1.43 51.36 8.23
N ARG A 92 0.49 50.97 9.12
CA ARG A 92 -0.73 51.70 9.60
C ARG A 92 -1.26 50.94 10.84
N ASP A 93 -1.17 51.49 12.04
CA ASP A 93 -2.03 52.51 12.70
C ASP A 93 -3.27 51.93 13.39
N ASP A 94 -3.34 52.30 14.67
CA ASP A 94 -4.30 52.04 15.74
C ASP A 94 -5.76 52.43 15.43
N VAL A 95 -6.72 51.62 15.94
CA VAL A 95 -8.01 52.12 16.43
C VAL A 95 -8.42 51.35 17.68
N ALA A 96 -8.54 52.10 18.78
CA ALA A 96 -9.15 51.73 20.04
C ALA A 96 -10.69 51.94 19.99
N GLY A 97 -11.44 51.13 20.76
CA GLY A 97 -12.87 51.29 21.02
C GLY A 97 -13.46 50.01 21.62
N GLN A 98 -13.32 49.77 22.92
CA GLN A 98 -14.24 50.10 24.02
C GLN A 98 -15.40 49.09 24.25
N ALA A 99 -15.54 48.75 25.52
CA ALA A 99 -16.34 47.71 26.17
C ALA A 99 -17.86 47.78 25.95
N VAL A 100 -18.53 46.63 26.14
CA VAL A 100 -19.69 46.48 27.04
C VAL A 100 -19.89 45.03 27.45
N GLU A 101 -20.42 44.88 28.67
CA GLU A 101 -20.61 43.67 29.46
C GLU A 101 -21.85 42.82 29.09
N ALA A 102 -21.87 41.63 29.70
CA ALA A 102 -23.00 40.99 30.40
C ALA A 102 -23.63 39.72 29.79
N ALA A 103 -23.40 38.63 30.54
CA ALA A 103 -24.33 37.57 30.95
C ALA A 103 -25.07 36.73 29.89
N SER A 104 -24.82 35.41 29.90
CA SER A 104 -25.77 34.37 30.35
C SER A 104 -25.28 32.97 29.94
N GLY A 105 -25.52 31.98 30.80
CA GLY A 105 -24.93 30.64 30.72
C GLY A 105 -25.66 29.67 29.78
N SER A 106 -24.90 28.71 29.26
CA SER A 106 -25.36 27.40 28.78
C SER A 106 -24.13 26.47 28.77
N PRO A 107 -24.06 25.38 29.56
CA PRO A 107 -23.11 24.31 29.30
C PRO A 107 -23.74 23.26 28.37
N ASP A 108 -22.87 22.58 27.63
CA ASP A 108 -23.11 21.34 26.87
C ASP A 108 -23.83 21.41 25.51
N ALA A 109 -23.01 21.57 24.47
CA ALA A 109 -23.00 20.74 23.23
C ALA A 109 -22.32 21.49 22.07
N SER A 110 -21.01 21.71 22.14
CA SER A 110 -20.17 22.09 20.98
C SER A 110 -18.70 22.09 21.36
N ASP A 111 -18.11 20.90 21.54
CA ASP A 111 -16.66 20.75 21.41
C ASP A 111 -16.28 20.69 19.92
N SER A 112 -16.69 21.74 19.20
CA SER A 112 -16.44 21.91 17.78
C SER A 112 -14.96 22.24 17.59
N GLN A 113 -14.20 21.21 17.28
CA GLN A 113 -12.88 21.24 16.62
C GLN A 113 -11.95 22.37 17.09
N ARG A 114 -11.69 22.42 18.40
CA ARG A 114 -10.61 23.28 18.91
C ARG A 114 -9.27 22.72 18.48
N CYS A 115 -8.39 23.59 18.03
CA CYS A 115 -7.02 23.22 17.71
C CYS A 115 -6.31 22.72 18.99
N HIS A 116 -5.85 21.47 18.99
CA HIS A 116 -5.14 20.88 20.14
C HIS A 116 -3.83 21.59 20.52
N LEU A 117 -3.23 22.35 19.60
CA LEU A 117 -2.01 23.13 19.85
C LEU A 117 -2.29 24.51 20.47
N HIS A 118 -3.52 25.04 20.31
CA HIS A 118 -3.90 26.34 20.84
C HIS A 118 -5.22 26.22 21.63
N PRO A 119 -5.20 25.61 22.83
CA PRO A 119 -6.39 25.40 23.65
C PRO A 119 -6.91 26.70 24.31
N GLN A 120 -6.10 27.77 24.29
CA GLN A 120 -6.51 29.08 24.77
C GLN A 120 -7.52 29.72 23.80
N LYS A 121 -8.48 30.48 24.35
CA LYS A 121 -9.69 31.03 23.69
C LYS A 121 -9.52 31.78 22.35
N ARG A 122 -8.30 31.98 21.83
CA ARG A 122 -8.05 32.73 20.60
C ARG A 122 -7.33 31.85 19.56
N PRO A 123 -7.95 31.58 18.41
CA PRO A 123 -7.29 30.84 17.34
C PRO A 123 -6.12 31.65 16.77
N ASN A 124 -5.02 30.96 16.44
CA ASN A 124 -3.82 31.59 15.91
C ASN A 124 -3.90 31.68 14.38
N ALA A 125 -3.79 32.89 13.81
CA ALA A 125 -3.83 33.13 12.37
C ALA A 125 -2.69 32.44 11.59
N LYS A 126 -1.58 32.09 12.24
CA LYS A 126 -0.47 31.35 11.60
C LYS A 126 -0.60 29.83 11.73
N CYS A 127 -1.55 29.33 12.51
CA CYS A 127 -1.73 27.89 12.71
C CYS A 127 -2.69 27.31 11.67
N ARG A 128 -2.20 26.37 10.87
CA ARG A 128 -2.98 25.70 9.80
C ARG A 128 -4.23 24.98 10.32
N PHE A 129 -4.19 24.44 11.55
CA PHE A 129 -5.33 23.80 12.20
C PHE A 129 -6.38 24.83 12.67
N CYS A 130 -5.97 25.97 13.23
CA CYS A 130 -6.87 27.07 13.60
C CYS A 130 -7.53 27.72 12.38
N GLN A 131 -6.84 27.80 11.24
CA GLN A 131 -7.42 28.29 9.99
C GLN A 131 -8.51 27.35 9.46
N ARG A 132 -8.29 26.03 9.52
CA ARG A 132 -9.27 25.04 9.06
C ARG A 132 -10.54 25.05 9.93
N ALA A 133 -10.40 25.13 11.25
CA ALA A 133 -11.55 25.20 12.16
C ALA A 133 -12.41 26.47 11.99
N GLN A 134 -11.81 27.59 11.54
CA GLN A 134 -12.52 28.84 11.27
C GLN A 134 -13.23 28.89 9.92
N ALA A 135 -12.89 28.01 8.97
CA ALA A 135 -13.46 28.00 7.62
C ALA A 135 -14.81 27.27 7.51
N VAL A 136 -15.19 26.50 8.54
CA VAL A 136 -16.38 25.64 8.53
C VAL A 136 -17.74 26.36 8.80
N PRO A 137 -17.87 27.56 9.40
CA PRO A 137 -19.20 28.07 9.76
C PRO A 137 -20.06 28.60 8.60
N GLN A 138 -19.57 28.64 7.35
CA GLN A 138 -20.26 29.39 6.28
C GLN A 138 -20.95 28.53 5.20
N GLU A 139 -20.84 27.19 5.25
CA GLU A 139 -21.49 26.31 4.25
C GLU A 139 -22.83 25.72 4.72
N GLU A 140 -23.17 25.79 6.01
CA GLU A 140 -24.42 25.20 6.55
C GLU A 140 -25.69 25.99 6.20
N GLU A 141 -25.59 27.23 5.73
CA GLU A 141 -26.78 28.02 5.32
C GLU A 141 -27.19 27.77 3.86
N ARG A 142 -26.34 27.16 3.02
CA ARG A 142 -26.59 27.00 1.58
C ARG A 142 -27.20 25.64 1.17
N ALA A 143 -27.43 24.73 2.12
CA ALA A 143 -27.88 23.36 1.86
C ALA A 143 -29.40 23.12 1.84
N ARG A 144 -30.25 24.17 1.72
CA ARG A 144 -31.73 24.06 1.73
C ARG A 144 -32.43 24.03 0.35
N HIS A 145 -31.76 23.63 -0.73
CA HIS A 145 -32.43 23.42 -2.02
C HIS A 145 -32.17 22.00 -2.57
N PRO A 146 -33.19 21.13 -2.68
CA PRO A 146 -33.07 19.86 -3.38
C PRO A 146 -33.33 20.04 -4.89
N SER A 147 -32.41 19.56 -5.71
CA SER A 147 -32.62 19.36 -7.16
C SER A 147 -32.34 17.88 -7.50
N PRO A 148 -33.12 17.24 -8.39
CA PRO A 148 -33.00 15.81 -8.66
C PRO A 148 -32.11 15.46 -9.89
N ALA A 149 -31.26 14.43 -9.70
CA ALA A 149 -30.68 13.49 -10.70
C ALA A 149 -29.68 14.06 -11.76
N PRO A 150 -28.76 13.25 -12.33
CA PRO A 150 -28.88 11.81 -12.60
C PRO A 150 -27.77 10.90 -12.02
N LYS A 151 -28.11 9.61 -11.95
CA LYS A 151 -27.20 8.49 -11.71
C LYS A 151 -26.06 8.52 -12.74
N VAL A 152 -24.83 8.69 -12.27
CA VAL A 152 -23.63 8.36 -13.03
C VAL A 152 -22.98 7.21 -12.30
N GLU A 153 -22.92 6.06 -12.97
CA GLU A 153 -22.10 4.91 -12.57
C GLU A 153 -20.65 5.37 -12.43
N ARG A 154 -20.25 5.62 -11.19
CA ARG A 154 -18.86 5.88 -10.84
C ARG A 154 -18.72 5.57 -9.37
N ASN A 155 -18.36 4.32 -9.02
CA ASN A 155 -17.48 4.07 -7.87
C ASN A 155 -17.00 2.62 -7.70
N ASP A 156 -16.39 2.02 -8.72
CA ASP A 156 -15.49 0.88 -8.47
C ASP A 156 -14.13 1.34 -7.89
N LEU A 157 -13.80 2.64 -7.98
CA LEU A 157 -12.55 3.21 -7.45
C LEU A 157 -12.57 3.53 -5.95
N GLU A 158 -13.74 3.77 -5.34
CA GLU A 158 -13.83 4.07 -3.89
C GLU A 158 -13.65 2.83 -3.01
N ASP A 159 -13.95 1.64 -3.50
CA ASP A 159 -13.86 0.41 -2.69
C ASP A 159 -12.41 -0.10 -2.54
N TYR A 160 -11.53 0.27 -3.48
CA TYR A 160 -10.08 0.05 -3.35
C TYR A 160 -9.50 0.75 -2.11
N SER A 161 -10.00 1.95 -1.76
CA SER A 161 -9.50 2.70 -0.60
C SER A 161 -9.94 2.12 0.75
N ARG A 162 -10.95 1.24 0.79
CA ARG A 162 -11.35 0.50 2.00
C ARG A 162 -10.60 -0.82 2.17
N ARG A 163 -10.08 -1.37 1.07
CA ARG A 163 -9.31 -2.62 1.04
C ARG A 163 -7.80 -2.41 1.01
N THR A 164 -7.34 -1.16 0.89
CA THR A 164 -5.91 -0.84 0.98
C THR A 164 -5.37 -1.37 2.30
N PHE A 165 -4.52 -2.39 2.19
CA PHE A 165 -3.62 -2.83 3.25
C PHE A 165 -3.19 -1.64 4.10
N ASN A 166 -3.49 -1.70 5.41
CA ASN A 166 -3.40 -0.60 6.37
C ASN A 166 -1.94 -0.25 6.71
N CYS A 167 -1.13 0.02 5.69
CA CYS A 167 0.21 0.53 5.81
C CYS A 167 0.20 2.02 6.15
N SER A 168 1.14 2.42 6.99
CA SER A 168 1.43 3.83 7.21
C SER A 168 1.79 4.51 5.87
N PRO A 169 1.43 5.79 5.67
CA PRO A 169 1.78 6.53 4.46
C PRO A 169 3.28 6.50 4.16
N MET A 170 4.12 6.59 5.21
CA MET A 170 5.57 6.51 5.08
C MET A 170 6.04 5.18 4.49
N LEU A 171 5.48 4.06 4.97
CA LEU A 171 5.83 2.73 4.45
C LEU A 171 5.36 2.56 3.00
N LYS A 172 4.18 3.11 2.64
CA LYS A 172 3.70 3.10 1.24
C LYS A 172 4.68 3.83 0.33
N ASP A 173 5.14 5.02 0.73
CA ASP A 173 6.11 5.79 -0.06
C ASP A 173 7.43 5.02 -0.23
N GLN A 174 7.89 4.32 0.81
CA GLN A 174 9.09 3.48 0.76
C GLN A 174 8.90 2.27 -0.16
N ILE A 175 7.75 1.60 -0.11
CA ILE A 175 7.40 0.50 -1.01
C ILE A 175 7.39 0.98 -2.45
N TYR A 176 6.72 2.10 -2.76
CA TYR A 176 6.72 2.66 -4.12
C TYR A 176 8.10 3.14 -4.59
N GLY A 177 8.96 3.54 -3.65
CA GLY A 177 10.36 3.89 -3.93
C GLY A 177 11.25 2.68 -4.23
N SER A 178 10.90 1.49 -3.72
CA SER A 178 11.67 0.26 -3.88
C SER A 178 11.77 -0.17 -5.35
N THR A 179 12.99 -0.51 -5.80
CA THR A 179 13.21 -1.10 -7.13
C THR A 179 12.58 -2.48 -7.24
N TYR A 180 12.64 -3.27 -6.15
CA TYR A 180 12.03 -4.60 -6.10
C TYR A 180 10.51 -4.53 -6.28
N PHE A 181 9.83 -3.58 -5.63
CA PHE A 181 8.39 -3.43 -5.82
C PHE A 181 8.02 -3.11 -7.29
N LYS A 182 8.86 -2.33 -7.98
CA LYS A 182 8.62 -2.00 -9.40
C LYS A 182 8.72 -3.22 -10.31
N SER A 183 9.62 -4.17 -10.02
CA SER A 183 9.67 -5.42 -10.80
C SER A 183 8.44 -6.29 -10.57
N LEU A 184 7.86 -6.28 -9.36
CA LEU A 184 6.63 -7.00 -9.04
C LEU A 184 5.39 -6.49 -9.80
N LEU A 185 5.43 -5.27 -10.36
CA LEU A 185 4.33 -4.74 -11.17
C LEU A 185 4.14 -5.50 -12.50
N ALA A 186 5.19 -6.18 -12.98
CA ALA A 186 5.10 -7.03 -14.17
C ALA A 186 4.34 -8.34 -13.90
N ILE A 187 4.25 -8.76 -12.63
CA ILE A 187 3.54 -9.96 -12.21
C ILE A 187 2.04 -9.64 -12.15
N THR A 188 1.25 -10.41 -12.90
CA THR A 188 -0.22 -10.23 -13.00
C THR A 188 -1.02 -11.42 -12.49
N SER A 189 -0.39 -12.54 -12.16
CA SER A 189 -1.04 -13.73 -11.59
C SER A 189 -0.70 -13.86 -10.11
N ILE A 190 -1.66 -14.36 -9.32
CA ILE A 190 -1.43 -14.69 -7.90
C ILE A 190 -0.45 -15.86 -7.79
N GLU A 191 -0.55 -16.86 -8.68
CA GLU A 191 0.34 -18.04 -8.69
C GLU A 191 1.81 -17.64 -8.88
N ASP A 192 2.08 -16.80 -9.89
CA ASP A 192 3.42 -16.27 -10.15
C ASP A 192 3.94 -15.44 -8.96
N LEU A 193 3.06 -14.70 -8.28
CA LEU A 193 3.43 -13.94 -7.08
C LEU A 193 3.72 -14.85 -5.90
N MET A 194 3.02 -15.98 -5.76
CA MET A 194 3.29 -16.99 -4.73
C MET A 194 4.65 -17.67 -4.95
N ASP A 195 4.99 -17.98 -6.20
CA ASP A 195 6.32 -18.52 -6.55
C ASP A 195 7.43 -17.51 -6.24
N GLU A 196 7.18 -16.23 -6.54
CA GLU A 196 8.08 -15.13 -6.21
C GLU A 196 8.28 -15.00 -4.69
N ILE A 197 7.20 -15.08 -3.89
CA ILE A 197 7.26 -15.09 -2.42
C ILE A 197 8.07 -16.28 -1.93
N ALA A 198 7.78 -17.49 -2.41
CA ALA A 198 8.49 -18.69 -2.00
C ALA A 198 10.00 -18.63 -2.32
N LYS A 199 10.38 -17.94 -3.39
CA LYS A 199 11.76 -17.84 -3.86
C LYS A 199 12.58 -16.75 -3.15
N TYR A 200 11.98 -15.58 -2.90
CA TYR A 200 12.72 -14.40 -2.47
C TYR A 200 12.35 -13.88 -1.07
N ALA A 201 11.26 -14.35 -0.46
CA ALA A 201 10.94 -13.98 0.92
C ALA A 201 11.82 -14.80 1.89
N ASP A 202 12.85 -14.14 2.41
CA ASP A 202 13.78 -14.68 3.40
C ASP A 202 13.29 -14.48 4.84
N THR A 203 12.63 -13.35 5.11
CA THR A 203 12.01 -13.04 6.40
C THR A 203 10.58 -12.53 6.23
N VAL A 204 9.76 -12.68 7.27
CA VAL A 204 8.39 -12.10 7.35
C VAL A 204 8.37 -10.72 8.01
N ASP A 205 9.53 -10.04 8.03
CA ASP A 205 9.64 -8.69 8.60
C ASP A 205 9.17 -7.62 7.60
N VAL A 206 8.84 -6.43 8.12
CA VAL A 206 8.45 -5.26 7.29
C VAL A 206 9.68 -4.62 6.63
N TYR A 207 10.82 -4.63 7.30
CA TYR A 207 12.04 -4.01 6.82
C TYR A 207 13.19 -5.01 6.80
N ASN A 208 14.15 -4.78 5.90
CA ASN A 208 15.38 -5.57 5.86
C ASN A 208 16.15 -5.46 7.18
N THR A 209 16.82 -6.54 7.58
CA THR A 209 17.63 -6.55 8.80
C THR A 209 18.63 -5.40 8.82
N GLY A 210 18.56 -4.56 9.85
CA GLY A 210 19.44 -3.40 10.01
C GLY A 210 19.03 -2.14 9.23
N SER A 211 17.88 -2.14 8.56
CA SER A 211 17.29 -0.96 7.94
C SER A 211 15.92 -0.67 8.51
N ASN A 212 15.60 0.62 8.67
CA ASN A 212 14.26 1.08 9.09
C ASN A 212 13.53 1.82 7.97
N THR A 213 14.14 1.87 6.78
CA THR A 213 13.66 2.65 5.64
C THR A 213 13.64 1.86 4.34
N SER A 214 14.38 0.74 4.27
CA SER A 214 14.34 -0.18 3.14
C SER A 214 13.30 -1.26 3.43
N PRO A 215 12.17 -1.29 2.70
CA PRO A 215 11.18 -2.35 2.86
C PRO A 215 11.81 -3.70 2.51
N SER A 216 11.33 -4.76 3.16
CA SER A 216 11.70 -6.14 2.82
C SER A 216 11.08 -6.60 1.50
N ALA A 217 11.62 -7.68 0.94
CA ALA A 217 11.00 -8.33 -0.22
C ALA A 217 9.56 -8.79 0.11
N PHE A 218 9.38 -9.38 1.29
CA PHE A 218 8.10 -9.86 1.78
C PHE A 218 7.03 -8.76 1.83
N ILE A 219 7.31 -7.59 2.43
CA ILE A 219 6.28 -6.54 2.50
C ILE A 219 5.95 -5.97 1.12
N CYS A 220 6.90 -5.92 0.19
CA CYS A 220 6.64 -5.52 -1.19
C CYS A 220 5.71 -6.52 -1.90
N GLN A 221 5.91 -7.82 -1.70
CA GLN A 221 5.07 -8.87 -2.27
C GLN A 221 3.67 -8.87 -1.65
N VAL A 222 3.56 -8.76 -0.32
CA VAL A 222 2.26 -8.66 0.37
C VAL A 222 1.50 -7.42 -0.12
N TYR A 223 2.17 -6.28 -0.22
CA TYR A 223 1.54 -5.08 -0.77
C TYR A 223 1.09 -5.29 -2.22
N ARG A 224 1.89 -5.98 -3.04
CA ARG A 224 1.51 -6.33 -4.41
C ARG A 224 0.25 -7.19 -4.43
N LEU A 225 0.17 -8.22 -3.59
CA LEU A 225 -0.99 -9.11 -3.48
C LEU A 225 -2.28 -8.31 -3.25
N PHE A 226 -2.28 -7.35 -2.32
CA PHE A 226 -3.44 -6.49 -2.05
C PHE A 226 -3.74 -5.44 -3.13
N THR A 227 -2.88 -5.28 -4.13
CA THR A 227 -3.08 -4.36 -5.27
C THR A 227 -3.36 -5.10 -6.57
N LEU A 228 -3.40 -6.43 -6.56
CA LEU A 228 -3.81 -7.23 -7.71
C LEU A 228 -5.33 -7.23 -7.82
N PRO A 229 -5.90 -7.05 -9.03
CA PRO A 229 -7.35 -7.12 -9.23
C PRO A 229 -7.95 -8.47 -8.85
N GLN A 230 -7.21 -9.56 -9.06
CA GLN A 230 -7.71 -10.91 -8.76
C GLN A 230 -7.78 -11.23 -7.26
N ALA A 231 -7.00 -10.53 -6.44
CA ALA A 231 -6.99 -10.72 -4.99
C ALA A 231 -8.30 -10.26 -4.31
N GLU A 232 -9.20 -9.64 -5.06
CA GLU A 232 -10.55 -9.32 -4.62
C GLU A 232 -11.44 -10.55 -4.47
N ASP A 233 -11.16 -11.62 -5.22
CA ASP A 233 -11.86 -12.89 -5.06
C ASP A 233 -11.21 -13.70 -3.93
N LEU A 234 -11.95 -13.80 -2.81
CA LEU A 234 -11.56 -14.61 -1.66
C LEU A 234 -11.23 -16.06 -2.05
N GLY A 235 -11.86 -16.59 -3.11
CA GLY A 235 -11.58 -17.93 -3.61
C GLY A 235 -10.15 -18.10 -4.14
N GLU A 236 -9.59 -17.07 -4.78
CA GLU A 236 -8.22 -17.14 -5.29
C GLU A 236 -7.19 -16.98 -4.17
N LEU A 237 -7.49 -16.16 -3.16
CA LEU A 237 -6.61 -16.01 -1.98
C LEU A 237 -6.56 -17.28 -1.11
N GLN A 238 -7.62 -18.10 -1.14
CA GLN A 238 -7.67 -19.36 -0.40
C GLN A 238 -6.54 -20.31 -0.84
N ALA A 239 -6.18 -20.31 -2.12
CA ALA A 239 -5.05 -21.11 -2.63
C ALA A 239 -3.71 -20.70 -2.01
N THR A 240 -3.52 -19.41 -1.71
CA THR A 240 -2.35 -18.88 -1.00
C THR A 240 -2.28 -19.41 0.44
N ILE A 241 -3.42 -19.42 1.14
CA ILE A 241 -3.53 -19.92 2.52
C ILE A 241 -3.32 -21.44 2.58
N ASP A 242 -3.83 -22.18 1.61
CA ASP A 242 -3.72 -23.64 1.54
C ASP A 242 -2.38 -24.11 0.93
N HIS A 243 -1.46 -23.20 0.63
CA HIS A 243 -0.18 -23.51 0.01
C HIS A 243 0.74 -24.30 0.95
N THR A 244 0.71 -25.63 0.85
CA THR A 244 1.43 -26.52 1.78
C THR A 244 2.95 -26.48 1.65
N ALA A 245 3.47 -26.19 0.45
CA ALA A 245 4.91 -26.31 0.15
C ALA A 245 5.77 -25.20 0.77
N SER A 246 5.20 -24.01 1.03
CA SER A 246 5.92 -22.88 1.60
C SER A 246 5.11 -22.25 2.73
N ALA A 247 5.70 -22.22 3.94
CA ALA A 247 5.08 -21.58 5.08
C ALA A 247 5.02 -20.05 4.94
N VAL A 248 6.03 -19.45 4.31
CA VAL A 248 6.12 -17.99 4.12
C VAL A 248 5.03 -17.49 3.18
N VAL A 249 4.65 -18.29 2.17
CA VAL A 249 3.52 -17.96 1.28
C VAL A 249 2.20 -17.91 2.04
N ARG A 250 2.03 -18.73 3.09
CA ARG A 250 0.80 -18.75 3.90
C ARG A 250 0.73 -17.64 4.94
N CYS A 251 1.86 -17.01 5.27
CA CYS A 251 1.98 -15.97 6.27
C CYS A 251 1.54 -14.62 5.71
#